data_AF-A0A0L8H5Q5-F1
#
_entry.id   AF-A0A0L8H5Q5-F1
#
_cell.length_a   1.000
_cell.length_b   1.000
_cell.length_c   1.000
_cell.angle_alpha   90.00
_cell.angle_beta   90.00
_cell.angle_gamma   90.00
#
_symmetry.space_group_name_H-M   'P 1'
#
loop_
_entity.id
_entity.type
_entity.pdbx_description
1 polymer ?
#
loop_
_entity_poly.entity_id
_entity_poly.type
_entity_poly.pdbx_seq_one_letter_code
_entity_poly.pdbx_strand_id
1 'polypeptide(L)'
;LRKRYKDCEKENLKKLDMNKRDWEIDVLDRNKWRGTVRTGCNAWEEKMIQYSELKRACRKGTIESEINCEHWICLMCDRVLLSKAGYVNHEVT
;
A
#
# COMPACT_ATOMS: atom_id res chain seq x y z
N LEU A 1 -10.19 -0.39 -16.21
CA LEU A 1 -9.11 -0.38 -17.24
C LEU A 1 -7.93 -1.20 -16.74
N ARG A 2 -7.51 -2.23 -17.48
CA ARG A 2 -6.36 -3.07 -17.12
C ARG A 2 -5.06 -2.31 -17.38
N LYS A 3 -4.19 -2.19 -16.37
CA LYS A 3 -2.86 -1.57 -16.54
C LYS A 3 -2.01 -2.37 -17.54
N ARG A 4 -1.19 -1.68 -18.33
CA ARG A 4 -0.23 -2.35 -19.22
C ARG A 4 0.89 -2.97 -18.38
N TYR A 5 1.49 -4.05 -18.87
CA TYR A 5 2.57 -4.76 -18.17
C TYR A 5 3.71 -3.81 -17.71
N LYS A 6 4.19 -2.94 -18.61
CA LYS A 6 5.25 -1.95 -18.29
C LYS A 6 4.85 -0.96 -17.18
N ASP A 7 3.57 -0.66 -17.02
CA ASP A 7 3.12 0.22 -15.95
C ASP A 7 3.18 -0.51 -14.60
N CYS A 8 2.78 -1.79 -14.55
CA CYS A 8 2.91 -2.63 -13.37
C CYS A 8 4.37 -2.80 -12.94
N GLU A 9 5.27 -3.01 -13.90
CA GLU A 9 6.71 -3.13 -13.66
C GLU A 9 7.29 -1.86 -13.03
N LYS A 10 7.01 -0.68 -13.61
CA LYS A 10 7.45 0.61 -13.06
C LYS A 10 6.89 0.88 -11.67
N GLU A 11 5.68 0.44 -11.37
CA GLU A 11 5.09 0.56 -10.03
C GLU A 11 5.76 -0.37 -9.03
N ASN A 12 6.03 -1.62 -9.42
CA ASN A 12 6.69 -2.59 -8.56
C ASN A 12 8.12 -2.15 -8.24
N LEU A 13 8.90 -1.73 -9.23
CA LEU A 13 10.25 -1.19 -9.00
C LEU A 13 10.24 0.02 -8.06
N LYS A 14 9.21 0.87 -8.14
CA LYS A 14 9.03 1.99 -7.20
C LYS A 14 8.77 1.51 -5.77
N LYS A 15 7.94 0.47 -5.60
CA LYS A 15 7.60 -0.09 -4.28
C LYS A 15 8.82 -0.73 -3.61
N LEU A 16 9.69 -1.35 -4.40
CA LEU A 16 10.93 -1.99 -3.94
C LEU A 16 12.09 -1.02 -3.77
N ASP A 17 11.86 0.29 -3.96
CA ASP A 17 12.88 1.34 -3.92
C ASP A 17 14.08 1.08 -4.86
N MET A 18 13.80 0.43 -6.00
CA MET A 18 14.82 0.11 -7.00
C MET A 18 14.95 1.25 -8.02
N ASN A 19 16.19 1.59 -8.37
CA ASN A 19 16.48 2.64 -9.35
C ASN A 19 15.87 2.28 -10.72
N LYS A 20 14.95 3.12 -11.19
CA LYS A 20 14.22 2.91 -12.46
C LYS A 20 15.04 3.17 -13.72
N ARG A 21 16.19 3.84 -13.61
CA ARG A 21 17.01 4.17 -14.79
C ARG A 21 17.90 3.01 -15.22
N ASP A 22 18.47 2.30 -14.25
CA ASP A 22 19.57 1.37 -14.51
C ASP A 22 19.20 -0.11 -14.32
N TRP A 23 17.92 -0.40 -13.99
CA TRP A 23 17.48 -1.77 -13.72
C TRP A 23 17.67 -2.73 -14.91
N GLU A 24 17.53 -2.23 -16.15
CA GLU A 24 17.76 -3.05 -17.36
C GLU A 24 19.22 -3.49 -17.48
N ILE A 25 20.16 -2.66 -17.00
CA ILE A 25 21.59 -2.99 -16.94
C ILE A 25 21.85 -3.97 -15.81
N ASP A 26 21.23 -3.76 -14.65
CA ASP A 26 21.37 -4.65 -13.48
C ASP A 26 20.83 -6.07 -13.76
N VAL A 27 19.80 -6.21 -14.61
CA VAL A 27 19.25 -7.52 -15.02
C VAL A 27 20.26 -8.37 -15.80
N LEU A 28 21.25 -7.75 -16.46
CA LEU A 28 22.28 -8.46 -17.22
C LEU A 28 23.10 -9.39 -16.31
N ASP A 29 23.35 -8.98 -15.06
CA ASP A 29 23.84 -9.87 -14.02
C ASP A 29 22.67 -10.48 -13.26
N ARG A 30 22.28 -11.67 -13.70
CA ARG A 30 21.14 -12.39 -13.12
C ARG A 30 21.30 -12.66 -11.62
N ASN A 31 22.52 -12.90 -11.14
CA ASN A 31 22.74 -13.21 -9.72
C ASN A 31 22.60 -11.95 -8.87
N LYS A 32 23.22 -10.85 -9.31
CA LYS A 32 23.06 -9.53 -8.70
C LYS A 32 21.59 -9.11 -8.69
N TRP A 33 20.90 -9.23 -9.82
CA TRP A 33 19.48 -8.88 -9.94
C TRP A 33 18.59 -9.64 -8.95
N ARG A 34 18.77 -10.96 -8.85
CA ARG A 34 18.02 -11.78 -7.88
C ARG A 34 18.27 -11.35 -6.44
N GLY A 35 19.51 -10.99 -6.11
CA GLY A 35 19.88 -10.46 -4.80
C GLY A 35 19.19 -9.13 -4.50
N THR A 36 19.22 -8.18 -5.44
CA THR A 36 18.59 -6.87 -5.31
C THR A 36 17.08 -6.97 -5.16
N VAL A 37 16.42 -7.75 -6.03
CA VAL A 37 14.96 -7.95 -5.96
C VAL A 37 14.55 -8.57 -4.62
N ARG A 38 15.26 -9.60 -4.16
CA ARG A 38 14.97 -10.23 -2.86
C ARG A 38 15.09 -9.25 -1.71
N THR A 39 16.17 -8.45 -1.70
CA THR A 39 16.40 -7.44 -0.66
C THR A 39 15.28 -6.39 -0.66
N GLY A 40 14.94 -5.87 -1.84
CA GLY A 40 13.83 -4.92 -1.99
C GLY A 40 12.48 -5.50 -1.56
N CYS A 41 12.20 -6.77 -1.89
CA CYS A 41 10.96 -7.43 -1.46
C CYS A 41 10.91 -7.59 0.06
N ASN A 42 11.98 -8.07 0.70
CA ASN A 42 12.03 -8.22 2.15
C ASN A 42 11.78 -6.89 2.86
N ALA A 43 12.43 -5.81 2.40
CA ALA A 43 12.25 -4.47 2.97
C ALA A 43 10.82 -3.94 2.77
N TRP A 44 10.23 -4.18 1.59
CA TRP A 44 8.85 -3.79 1.31
C TRP A 44 7.86 -4.57 2.17
N GLU A 45 8.05 -5.87 2.34
CA GLU A 45 7.22 -6.72 3.20
C GLU A 45 7.28 -6.28 4.66
N GLU A 46 8.48 -6.03 5.18
CA GLU A 46 8.68 -5.51 6.55
C GLU A 46 7.95 -4.18 6.76
N LYS A 47 8.10 -3.23 5.82
CA LYS A 47 7.38 -1.95 5.84
C LYS A 47 5.87 -2.15 5.83
N MET A 48 5.36 -3.11 5.06
CA MET A 48 3.93 -3.39 4.99
C MET A 48 3.39 -4.03 6.28
N ILE A 49 4.18 -4.88 6.95
CA ILE A 49 3.86 -5.41 8.28
C ILE A 49 3.76 -4.27 9.28
N GLN A 50 4.79 -3.43 9.38
CA GLN A 50 4.80 -2.27 10.27
C GLN A 50 3.60 -1.35 10.01
N TYR A 51 3.28 -1.06 8.75
CA TYR A 51 2.12 -0.24 8.39
C TYR A 51 0.79 -0.89 8.77
N SER A 52 0.67 -2.21 8.64
CA SER A 52 -0.50 -2.98 9.08
C SER A 52 -0.67 -2.95 10.60
N GLU A 53 0.42 -3.09 11.34
CA GLU A 53 0.45 -3.00 12.80
C GLU A 53 0.09 -1.60 13.29
N LEU A 54 0.66 -0.55 12.68
CA LEU A 54 0.29 0.84 12.95
C LEU A 54 -1.21 1.04 12.73
N LYS A 55 -1.75 0.62 11.58
CA LYS A 55 -3.19 0.66 11.29
C LYS A 55 -4.02 -0.07 12.35
N ARG A 56 -3.54 -1.21 12.85
CA ARG A 56 -4.22 -1.99 13.89
C ARG A 56 -4.17 -1.27 15.24
N ALA A 57 -3.04 -0.69 15.62
CA ALA A 57 -2.87 0.06 16.85
C ALA A 57 -3.74 1.34 16.87
N CYS A 58 -3.83 2.03 15.73
CA CYS A 58 -4.72 3.19 15.56
C CYS A 58 -6.19 2.80 15.74
N ARG A 59 -6.64 1.69 15.12
CA ARG A 59 -8.01 1.17 15.31
C ARG A 59 -8.33 0.76 16.75
N LYS A 60 -7.32 0.33 17.52
CA LYS A 60 -7.46 0.00 18.95
C LYS A 60 -7.42 1.22 19.86
N GLY A 61 -7.09 2.40 19.33
CA GLY A 61 -6.84 3.60 20.14
C GLY A 61 -5.55 3.52 20.98
N THR A 62 -4.65 2.58 20.68
CA THR A 62 -3.37 2.43 21.39
C THR A 62 -2.36 3.49 20.96
N ILE A 63 -2.49 4.00 19.74
CA ILE A 63 -1.69 5.09 19.19
C ILE A 63 -2.70 6.09 18.62
N GLU A 64 -2.62 7.35 19.04
CA GLU A 64 -3.34 8.44 18.39
C GLU A 64 -2.72 8.69 17.02
N SER A 65 -3.54 8.65 15.98
CA SER A 65 -3.07 8.81 14.62
C SER A 65 -3.50 10.17 14.07
N GLU A 66 -2.54 10.96 13.59
CA GLU A 66 -2.78 11.95 12.53
C GLU A 66 -2.96 11.27 11.15
N ILE A 67 -3.20 9.96 11.12
CA ILE A 67 -3.67 9.34 9.88
C ILE A 67 -5.05 9.95 9.68
N ASN A 68 -5.17 10.83 8.67
CA ASN A 68 -6.42 11.12 7.99
C ASN A 68 -6.99 9.78 7.52
N CYS A 69 -7.57 9.04 8.44
CA CYS A 69 -8.39 7.91 8.17
C CYS A 69 -9.51 8.51 7.34
N GLU A 70 -9.61 8.13 6.08
CA GLU A 70 -10.75 8.56 5.29
C GLU A 70 -12.01 8.11 6.02
N HIS A 71 -12.82 9.08 6.40
CA HIS A 71 -14.08 8.87 7.08
C HIS A 71 -15.18 9.33 6.12
N TRP A 72 -16.29 8.60 6.10
CA TRP A 72 -17.47 8.97 5.34
C TRP A 72 -18.61 9.25 6.30
N ILE A 73 -19.30 10.35 6.10
CA ILE A 73 -20.43 10.76 6.95
C ILE A 73 -21.70 10.51 6.16
N CYS A 74 -22.63 9.73 6.71
CA CYS A 74 -23.96 9.58 6.14
C CYS A 74 -24.77 10.86 6.39
N LEU A 75 -25.18 11.58 5.34
CA LEU A 75 -25.93 12.83 5.46
C LEU A 75 -27.39 12.64 5.94
N MET A 76 -27.87 11.39 6.00
CA MET A 76 -29.25 11.09 6.42
C MET A 76 -29.37 10.79 7.91
N CYS A 77 -28.31 10.27 8.54
CA CYS A 77 -28.33 9.88 9.95
C CYS A 77 -27.08 10.31 10.74
N ASP A 78 -26.20 11.10 10.13
CA ASP A 78 -24.94 11.64 10.67
C ASP A 78 -23.94 10.59 11.18
N ARG A 79 -24.13 9.32 10.79
CA ARG A 79 -23.22 8.24 11.17
C ARG A 79 -21.86 8.42 10.49
N VAL A 80 -20.80 8.42 11.29
CA VAL A 80 -19.40 8.36 10.81
C VAL A 80 -19.02 6.91 10.53
N LEU A 81 -18.67 6.62 9.29
CA LEU A 81 -18.24 5.31 8.82
C LEU A 81 -16.76 5.33 8.48
N LEU A 82 -16.01 4.39 9.05
CA LEU A 82 -14.55 4.32 8.94
C LEU A 82 -14.06 3.45 7.76
N SER A 83 -14.96 3.03 6.88
CA SER A 83 -14.62 2.27 5.68
C SER A 83 -15.56 2.60 4.53
N LYS A 84 -15.03 2.69 3.29
CA LYS A 84 -15.84 2.99 2.11
C LYS A 84 -16.88 1.90 1.87
N ALA A 85 -16.51 0.63 2.08
CA ALA A 85 -17.43 -0.50 1.95
C ALA A 85 -18.58 -0.41 2.96
N GLY A 86 -18.28 -0.07 4.22
CA GLY A 86 -19.31 0.14 5.24
C GLY A 86 -20.26 1.29 4.87
N TYR A 87 -19.72 2.40 4.36
CA TYR A 87 -20.51 3.53 3.88
C TYR A 87 -21.44 3.15 2.73
N VAL A 88 -20.93 2.45 1.71
CA VAL A 88 -21.73 2.00 0.56
C VAL A 88 -22.84 1.03 0.99
N ASN A 89 -22.52 0.06 1.85
CA ASN A 89 -23.55 -0.86 2.36
C ASN A 89 -24.62 -0.09 3.15
N HIS A 90 -24.19 0.89 3.95
CA HIS A 90 -25.09 1.71 4.76
C HIS A 90 -26.00 2.62 3.93
N GLU A 91 -25.55 3.17 2.80
CA GLU A 91 -26.38 3.98 1.90
C GLU A 91 -27.41 3.17 1.12
N VAL A 92 -27.16 1.88 0.91
CA VAL A 92 -28.02 0.97 0.12
C VAL A 92 -29.05 0.26 1.02
N THR A 93 -28.94 0.39 2.35
CA THR A 93 -29.90 -0.16 3.32
C THR A 93 -30.93 0.90 3.72
#